data_AF-A0A2V1D5L1-F1
#
_entry.id   AF-A0A2V1D5L1-F1
#
_cell.length_a   1.000
_cell.length_b   1.000
_cell.length_c   1.000
_cell.angle_alpha   90.00
_cell.angle_beta   90.00
_cell.angle_gamma   90.00
#
_symmetry.space_group_name_H-M   'P 1'
#
loop_
_entity.id
_entity.type
_entity.pdbx_description
1 polymer ?
#
loop_
_entity_poly.entity_id
_entity_poly.type
_entity_poly.pdbx_seq_one_letter_code
_entity_poly.pdbx_strand_id
1 'polypeptide(L)'
;SAFQVPEAPTGSPSTEPSTCTNPKRKRTTTAEATWQHTRKPRGSYPERDGPKQELVFYCKYCENSPYSTYVSSTFRNHLLKIHSIEAAGSSLNPIKKAQVVKLQEREEQVLRNALNPKAAMEALVQLVTVRNLPYNCNTRPELHALLMASNYTAEGLINTSHGHIQKLSSNSYFVHKDILRKKLQSAPAKLHLSADVWSAPNHKAFFGI
;
A
#
# COMPACT_ATOMS: atom_id res chain seq x y z
N SER A 1 51.71 20.96 49.65
CA SER A 1 50.54 21.74 50.10
C SER A 1 49.59 20.84 50.84
N ALA A 2 49.36 21.17 52.12
CA ALA A 2 48.55 20.40 53.05
C ALA A 2 47.04 20.64 52.81
N PHE A 3 46.26 19.57 52.94
CA PHE A 3 44.80 19.55 52.96
C PHE A 3 44.31 19.78 54.40
N GLN A 4 43.30 20.65 54.57
CA GLN A 4 42.57 20.83 55.84
C GLN A 4 41.06 21.02 55.55
N VAL A 5 40.30 19.96 55.87
CA VAL A 5 38.94 19.73 56.47
C VAL A 5 38.06 20.95 56.86
N PRO A 6 36.79 20.83 57.38
CA PRO A 6 35.69 19.82 57.34
C PRO A 6 34.26 20.40 57.09
N GLU A 7 33.24 19.55 56.91
CA GLU A 7 32.08 19.41 57.84
C GLU A 7 30.97 18.50 57.29
N ALA A 8 30.43 17.66 58.17
CA ALA A 8 29.19 16.90 57.99
C ALA A 8 28.12 17.48 58.93
N PRO A 9 26.83 17.34 58.60
CA PRO A 9 25.99 16.61 59.55
C PRO A 9 24.92 15.69 58.92
N THR A 10 24.85 14.51 59.54
CA THR A 10 23.72 13.63 59.91
C THR A 10 22.29 13.97 59.43
N GLY A 11 21.60 12.98 58.85
CA GLY A 11 20.14 12.97 58.70
C GLY A 11 19.60 11.63 58.16
N SER A 12 18.85 10.91 58.99
CA SER A 12 18.25 9.58 58.79
C SER A 12 17.15 9.54 57.71
N PRO A 13 16.90 8.42 57.00
CA PRO A 13 15.78 8.32 56.07
C PRO A 13 14.50 7.90 56.80
N SER A 14 13.48 8.76 56.78
CA SER A 14 12.10 8.40 57.16
C SER A 14 11.28 8.04 55.92
N THR A 15 10.66 6.88 56.00
CA THR A 15 9.73 6.29 55.04
C THR A 15 8.40 7.05 55.01
N GLU A 16 8.00 7.56 53.85
CA GLU A 16 6.61 7.94 53.55
C GLU A 16 6.13 7.20 52.30
N PRO A 17 5.02 6.43 52.35
CA PRO A 17 4.38 5.92 51.16
C PRO A 17 3.43 6.98 50.57
N SER A 18 3.89 7.68 49.53
CA SER A 18 3.04 8.56 48.72
C SER A 18 1.97 7.74 48.00
N THR A 19 0.75 7.74 48.54
CA THR A 19 -0.40 7.11 47.89
C THR A 19 -0.93 8.02 46.79
N CYS A 20 -0.45 7.84 45.56
CA CYS A 20 -1.02 8.48 44.38
C CYS A 20 -2.28 7.71 43.93
N THR A 21 -3.46 8.13 44.38
CA THR A 21 -4.72 7.66 43.80
C THR A 21 -5.03 8.42 42.51
N ASN A 22 -4.69 7.81 41.38
CA ASN A 22 -5.19 8.27 40.07
C ASN A 22 -6.71 8.02 39.99
N PRO A 23 -7.55 9.01 39.63
CA PRO A 23 -8.96 8.77 39.37
C PRO A 23 -9.09 7.93 38.11
N LYS A 24 -9.52 6.67 38.27
CA LYS A 24 -9.85 5.78 37.14
C LYS A 24 -10.96 6.43 36.31
N ARG A 25 -10.61 6.99 35.14
CA ARG A 25 -11.57 7.39 34.11
C ARG A 25 -12.48 6.19 33.82
N LYS A 26 -13.75 6.28 34.22
CA LYS A 26 -14.76 5.26 33.92
C LYS A 26 -14.85 5.12 32.40
N ARG A 27 -14.50 3.94 31.89
CA ARG A 27 -14.56 3.59 30.48
C ARG A 27 -16.04 3.53 30.07
N THR A 28 -16.51 4.56 29.37
CA THR A 28 -17.87 4.62 28.82
C THR A 28 -18.11 3.40 27.95
N THR A 29 -19.19 2.66 28.22
CA THR A 29 -19.51 1.46 27.44
C THR A 29 -20.03 1.85 26.05
N THR A 30 -19.86 0.98 25.06
CA THR A 30 -20.37 1.17 23.68
C THR A 30 -21.88 1.44 23.64
N ALA A 31 -22.62 0.85 24.59
CA ALA A 31 -24.05 1.10 24.76
C ALA A 31 -24.30 2.55 25.22
N GLU A 32 -23.58 3.02 26.24
CA GLU A 32 -23.70 4.39 26.76
C GLU A 32 -23.38 5.44 25.69
N ALA A 33 -22.32 5.22 24.89
CA ALA A 33 -21.97 6.11 23.78
C ALA A 33 -23.07 6.16 22.70
N THR A 34 -23.79 5.07 22.48
CA THR A 34 -24.92 5.03 21.53
C THR A 34 -26.12 5.79 22.08
N TRP A 35 -26.39 5.67 23.39
CA TRP A 35 -27.51 6.35 24.06
C TRP A 35 -27.36 7.87 24.11
N GLN A 36 -26.14 8.42 24.08
CA GLN A 36 -25.90 9.87 24.00
C GLN A 36 -26.50 10.53 22.74
N HIS A 37 -26.75 9.75 21.69
CA HIS A 37 -27.35 10.22 20.44
C HIS A 37 -28.87 9.97 20.38
N THR A 38 -29.46 9.53 21.48
CA THR A 38 -30.91 9.30 21.58
C THR A 38 -31.65 10.43 22.26
N ARG A 39 -32.94 10.54 21.97
CA ARG A 39 -33.90 11.39 22.69
C ARG A 39 -34.93 10.53 23.43
N LYS A 40 -35.65 11.13 24.38
CA LYS A 40 -36.82 10.49 25.01
C LYS A 40 -37.98 10.36 24.01
N PRO A 41 -38.84 9.34 24.16
CA PRO A 41 -40.09 9.24 23.43
C PRO A 41 -40.95 10.50 23.70
N ARG A 42 -41.71 10.93 22.69
CA ARG A 42 -42.63 12.08 22.79
C ARG A 42 -44.07 11.56 22.81
N GLY A 43 -44.92 12.03 23.72
CA GLY A 43 -46.34 11.66 23.74
C GLY A 43 -46.56 10.14 23.76
N SER A 44 -47.31 9.62 22.77
CA SER A 44 -47.71 8.20 22.67
C SER A 44 -46.67 7.27 22.03
N TYR A 45 -45.43 7.71 21.80
CA TYR A 45 -44.39 6.82 21.26
C TYR A 45 -43.97 5.77 22.30
N PRO A 46 -43.84 4.49 21.91
CA PRO A 46 -43.52 3.41 22.83
C PRO A 46 -42.08 3.53 23.36
N GLU A 47 -41.89 3.32 24.66
CA GLU A 47 -40.55 3.29 25.26
C GLU A 47 -39.81 1.98 24.95
N ARG A 48 -40.58 0.89 24.76
CA ARG A 48 -40.10 -0.45 24.45
C ARG A 48 -40.84 -1.05 23.27
N ASP A 49 -40.12 -1.79 22.44
CA ASP A 49 -40.68 -2.44 21.25
C ASP A 49 -39.99 -3.79 20.98
N GLY A 50 -40.60 -4.58 20.09
CA GLY A 50 -40.11 -5.89 19.66
C GLY A 50 -40.48 -7.05 20.60
N PRO A 51 -40.12 -8.28 20.20
CA PRO A 51 -40.54 -9.51 20.89
C PRO A 51 -39.99 -9.66 22.31
N LYS A 52 -38.92 -8.92 22.64
CA LYS A 52 -38.27 -8.92 23.96
C LYS A 52 -38.48 -7.61 24.75
N GLN A 53 -39.34 -6.71 24.26
CA GLN A 53 -39.59 -5.41 24.91
C GLN A 53 -38.28 -4.63 25.13
N GLU A 54 -37.46 -4.50 24.08
CA GLU A 54 -36.17 -3.79 24.13
C GLU A 54 -36.40 -2.27 24.06
N LEU A 55 -35.51 -1.49 24.69
CA LEU A 55 -35.61 -0.03 24.68
C LEU A 55 -35.40 0.52 23.26
N VAL A 56 -36.28 1.42 22.85
CA VAL A 56 -36.24 2.02 21.51
C VAL A 56 -35.26 3.19 21.48
N PHE A 57 -34.34 3.18 20.50
CA PHE A 57 -33.46 4.30 20.19
C PHE A 57 -34.21 5.30 19.30
N TYR A 58 -34.52 6.48 19.83
CA TYR A 58 -35.06 7.60 19.04
C TYR A 58 -33.94 8.56 18.66
N CYS A 59 -33.74 8.84 17.37
CA CYS A 59 -32.70 9.77 16.95
C CYS A 59 -33.00 11.20 17.43
N LYS A 60 -32.01 11.86 18.04
CA LYS A 60 -32.16 13.26 18.49
C LYS A 60 -31.97 14.29 17.37
N TYR A 61 -31.39 13.89 16.24
CA TYR A 61 -31.05 14.78 15.13
C TYR A 61 -32.10 14.77 14.00
N CYS A 62 -33.02 13.81 14.01
CA CYS A 62 -34.11 13.71 13.04
C CYS A 62 -35.37 14.41 13.56
N GLU A 63 -35.48 15.73 13.34
CA GLU A 63 -36.66 16.50 13.76
C GLU A 63 -37.81 16.45 12.74
N ASN A 64 -37.49 16.55 11.44
CA ASN A 64 -38.49 16.61 10.36
C ASN A 64 -39.03 15.23 9.94
N SER A 65 -38.27 14.16 10.18
CA SER A 65 -38.66 12.77 9.90
C SER A 65 -38.18 11.88 11.03
N PRO A 66 -38.97 11.67 12.08
CA PRO A 66 -38.51 10.97 13.28
C PRO A 66 -38.09 9.53 12.96
N TYR A 67 -36.81 9.21 13.19
CA TYR A 67 -36.27 7.86 13.03
C TYR A 67 -36.17 7.16 14.40
N SER A 68 -36.61 5.90 14.44
CA SER A 68 -36.54 5.05 15.63
C SER A 68 -36.27 3.59 15.28
N THR A 69 -35.55 2.89 16.15
CA THR A 69 -35.32 1.44 16.05
C THR A 69 -34.95 0.88 17.42
N TYR A 70 -35.31 -0.36 17.72
CA TYR A 70 -34.85 -1.05 18.94
C TYR A 70 -33.49 -1.76 18.73
N VAL A 71 -33.02 -1.89 17.49
CA VAL A 71 -31.76 -2.61 17.19
C VAL A 71 -30.56 -1.65 17.17
N SER A 72 -29.67 -1.78 18.15
CA SER A 72 -28.52 -0.86 18.33
C SER A 72 -27.59 -0.74 17.11
N SER A 73 -27.35 -1.81 16.35
CA SER A 73 -26.50 -1.77 15.15
C SER A 73 -27.14 -0.96 14.02
N THR A 74 -28.45 -1.10 13.83
CA THR A 74 -29.20 -0.32 12.83
C THR A 74 -29.26 1.15 13.20
N PHE A 75 -29.35 1.48 14.50
CA PHE A 75 -29.29 2.85 14.98
C PHE A 75 -27.92 3.49 14.73
N ARG A 76 -26.82 2.79 15.03
CA ARG A 76 -25.46 3.29 14.72
C ARG A 76 -25.23 3.48 13.22
N ASN A 77 -25.74 2.58 12.38
CA ASN A 77 -25.68 2.73 10.92
C ASN A 77 -26.46 3.95 10.44
N HIS A 78 -27.62 4.24 11.03
CA HIS A 78 -28.38 5.45 10.74
C HIS A 78 -27.59 6.72 11.12
N LEU A 79 -27.01 6.76 12.33
CA LEU A 79 -26.16 7.88 12.77
C LEU A 79 -25.00 8.12 11.81
N LEU A 80 -24.36 7.05 11.32
CA LEU A 80 -23.25 7.15 10.37
C LEU A 80 -23.71 7.64 8.99
N LYS A 81 -24.81 7.13 8.45
CA LYS A 81 -25.26 7.44 7.08
C LYS A 81 -25.98 8.77 6.94
N ILE A 82 -26.79 9.14 7.93
CA ILE A 82 -27.65 10.33 7.87
C ILE A 82 -27.00 11.52 8.59
N HIS A 83 -26.24 11.26 9.64
CA HIS A 83 -25.65 12.31 10.48
C HIS A 83 -24.11 12.32 10.49
N SER A 84 -23.44 11.38 9.80
CA SER A 84 -21.98 11.23 9.81
C SER A 84 -21.39 11.10 11.22
N ILE A 85 -22.15 10.52 12.16
CA ILE A 85 -21.75 10.32 13.55
C ILE A 85 -21.35 8.86 13.75
N GLU A 86 -20.08 8.63 14.04
CA GLU A 86 -19.57 7.31 14.39
C GLU A 86 -19.71 7.08 15.91
N ALA A 87 -20.80 6.44 16.32
CA ALA A 87 -20.95 6.02 17.71
C ALA A 87 -19.88 4.97 18.05
N ALA A 88 -19.11 5.22 19.12
CA ALA A 88 -17.96 4.41 19.53
C ALA A 88 -18.32 2.91 19.60
N GLY A 89 -17.89 2.14 18.60
CA GLY A 89 -18.28 0.74 18.40
C GLY A 89 -18.18 0.21 16.97
N SER A 90 -17.98 1.07 15.96
CA SER A 90 -17.81 0.63 14.56
C SER A 90 -16.40 0.10 14.23
N SER A 91 -15.43 0.21 15.15
CA SER A 91 -14.14 -0.44 14.97
C SER A 91 -14.35 -1.95 14.89
N LEU A 92 -14.14 -2.52 13.70
CA LEU A 92 -14.08 -3.96 13.47
C LEU A 92 -13.33 -4.67 14.61
N ASN A 93 -13.90 -5.76 15.14
CA ASN A 93 -13.24 -6.58 16.16
C ASN A 93 -11.85 -7.02 15.65
N PRO A 94 -10.82 -7.13 16.52
CA PRO A 94 -9.45 -7.45 16.13
C PRO A 94 -9.35 -8.74 15.30
N ILE A 95 -10.24 -9.71 15.54
CA ILE A 95 -10.34 -10.96 14.77
C ILE A 95 -10.75 -10.71 13.31
N LYS A 96 -11.73 -9.84 13.08
CA LYS A 96 -12.20 -9.47 11.73
C LYS A 96 -11.14 -8.66 10.99
N LYS A 97 -10.44 -7.74 11.69
CA LYS A 97 -9.30 -7.00 11.12
C LYS A 97 -8.18 -7.95 10.69
N ALA A 98 -7.81 -8.90 11.56
CA ALA A 98 -6.77 -9.89 11.25
C ALA A 98 -7.15 -10.79 10.06
N GLN A 99 -8.42 -11.16 9.92
CA GLN A 99 -8.90 -11.94 8.76
C GLN A 99 -8.81 -11.16 7.45
N VAL A 100 -9.16 -9.87 7.46
CA VAL A 100 -9.04 -9.00 6.28
C VAL A 100 -7.58 -8.83 5.87
N VAL A 101 -6.67 -8.58 6.83
CA VAL A 101 -5.24 -8.47 6.55
C VAL A 101 -4.68 -9.76 5.96
N LYS A 102 -5.00 -10.93 6.53
CA LYS A 102 -4.56 -12.23 6.00
C LYS A 102 -5.05 -12.50 4.58
N LEU A 103 -6.26 -12.05 4.25
CA LEU A 103 -6.82 -12.22 2.92
C LEU A 103 -6.09 -11.31 1.91
N GLN A 104 -5.83 -10.07 2.30
CA GLN A 104 -5.07 -9.11 1.51
C GLN A 104 -3.62 -9.55 1.27
N GLU A 105 -2.94 -10.08 2.29
CA GLU A 105 -1.58 -10.66 2.15
C GLU A 105 -1.55 -11.83 1.16
N ARG A 106 -2.59 -12.68 1.20
CA ARG A 106 -2.71 -13.81 0.26
C ARG A 106 -2.92 -13.29 -1.17
N GLU A 107 -3.78 -12.29 -1.36
CA GLU A 107 -4.02 -11.68 -2.67
C GLU A 107 -2.74 -11.04 -3.23
N GLU A 108 -2.01 -10.28 -2.41
CA GLU A 108 -0.72 -9.70 -2.79
C GLU A 108 0.29 -10.78 -3.18
N GLN A 109 0.35 -11.89 -2.44
CA GLN A 109 1.27 -12.99 -2.78
C GLN A 109 0.91 -13.63 -4.12
N VAL A 110 -0.39 -13.80 -4.41
CA VAL A 110 -0.84 -14.31 -5.71
C VAL A 110 -0.45 -13.35 -6.83
N LEU A 111 -0.63 -12.04 -6.64
CA LEU A 111 -0.26 -11.02 -7.62
C LEU A 111 1.26 -10.96 -7.86
N ARG A 112 2.07 -11.13 -6.80
CA ARG A 112 3.53 -11.23 -6.92
C ARG A 112 3.96 -12.48 -7.68
N ASN A 113 3.32 -13.62 -7.40
CA ASN A 113 3.61 -14.88 -8.09
C ASN A 113 3.20 -14.87 -9.57
N ALA A 114 2.19 -14.07 -9.93
CA ALA A 114 1.77 -13.89 -11.31
C ALA A 114 2.77 -13.08 -12.14
N LEU A 115 3.64 -12.28 -11.50
CA LEU A 115 4.69 -11.54 -12.20
C LEU A 115 5.82 -12.47 -12.60
N ASN A 116 6.09 -12.51 -13.90
CA ASN A 116 7.28 -13.18 -14.42
C ASN A 116 8.38 -12.13 -14.72
N PRO A 117 9.34 -11.92 -13.80
CA PRO A 117 10.38 -10.89 -13.98
C PRO A 117 11.30 -11.18 -15.16
N LYS A 118 11.53 -12.45 -15.50
CA LYS A 118 12.37 -12.83 -16.64
C LYS A 118 11.71 -12.45 -17.96
N ALA A 119 10.44 -12.83 -18.12
CA ALA A 119 9.67 -12.49 -19.32
C ALA A 119 9.49 -10.97 -19.47
N ALA A 120 9.26 -10.26 -18.37
CA ALA A 120 9.17 -8.80 -18.38
C ALA A 120 10.48 -8.16 -18.86
N MET A 121 11.63 -8.67 -18.39
CA MET A 121 12.93 -8.14 -18.80
C MET A 121 13.24 -8.45 -20.26
N GLU A 122 12.90 -9.65 -20.74
CA GLU A 122 13.05 -10.00 -22.16
C GLU A 122 12.16 -9.13 -23.06
N ALA A 123 10.91 -8.91 -22.67
CA ALA A 123 10.00 -8.01 -23.38
C ALA A 123 10.54 -6.58 -23.43
N LEU A 124 11.14 -6.10 -22.32
CA LEU A 124 11.77 -4.79 -22.26
C LEU A 124 12.99 -4.68 -23.20
N VAL A 125 13.84 -5.71 -23.24
CA VAL A 125 14.95 -5.77 -24.21
C VAL A 125 14.42 -5.74 -25.64
N GLN A 126 13.35 -6.48 -25.95
CA GLN A 126 12.74 -6.45 -27.29
C GLN A 126 12.12 -5.10 -27.65
N LEU A 127 11.47 -4.42 -26.70
CA LEU A 127 10.98 -3.06 -26.94
C LEU A 127 12.12 -2.10 -27.31
N VAL A 128 13.26 -2.22 -26.63
CA VAL A 128 14.43 -1.40 -26.89
C VAL A 128 15.09 -1.75 -28.22
N THR A 129 15.28 -3.04 -28.53
CA THR A 129 16.01 -3.47 -29.73
C THR A 129 15.17 -3.51 -31.00
N VAL A 130 13.88 -3.87 -30.92
CA VAL A 130 12.99 -4.04 -32.07
C VAL A 130 12.15 -2.78 -32.31
N ARG A 131 11.72 -2.10 -31.24
CA ARG A 131 10.90 -0.88 -31.34
C ARG A 131 11.68 0.41 -31.12
N ASN A 132 13.01 0.31 -31.06
CA ASN A 132 13.93 1.44 -30.90
C ASN A 132 13.59 2.33 -29.69
N LEU A 133 13.10 1.72 -28.61
CA LEU A 133 12.81 2.45 -27.39
C LEU A 133 14.12 2.94 -26.77
N PRO A 134 14.19 4.19 -26.26
CA PRO A 134 15.40 4.70 -25.62
C PRO A 134 15.89 3.83 -24.45
N TYR A 135 17.21 3.74 -24.27
CA TYR A 135 17.81 2.96 -23.17
C TYR A 135 17.45 3.48 -21.76
N ASN A 136 17.02 4.73 -21.66
CA ASN A 136 16.52 5.35 -20.42
C ASN A 136 15.01 5.17 -20.23
N CYS A 137 14.33 4.31 -21.01
CA CYS A 137 12.91 4.03 -20.83
C CYS A 137 12.57 3.53 -19.42
N ASN A 138 13.50 2.88 -18.73
CA ASN A 138 13.35 2.40 -17.36
C ASN A 138 13.30 3.50 -16.30
N THR A 139 13.74 4.73 -16.59
CA THR A 139 13.62 5.87 -15.66
C THR A 139 12.35 6.68 -15.91
N ARG A 140 11.61 6.39 -16.98
CA ARG A 140 10.41 7.14 -17.37
C ARG A 140 9.21 6.79 -16.48
N PRO A 141 8.56 7.78 -15.86
CA PRO A 141 7.41 7.53 -14.97
C PRO A 141 6.22 6.92 -15.71
N GLU A 142 6.09 7.14 -17.03
CA GLU A 142 4.98 6.58 -17.81
C GLU A 142 5.05 5.05 -17.91
N LEU A 143 6.26 4.49 -18.03
CA LEU A 143 6.45 3.04 -18.04
C LEU A 143 6.11 2.43 -16.68
N HIS A 144 6.55 3.07 -15.59
CA HIS A 144 6.22 2.65 -14.23
C HIS A 144 4.72 2.75 -13.95
N ALA A 145 4.07 3.84 -14.36
CA ALA A 145 2.63 4.02 -14.20
C ALA A 145 1.84 2.94 -14.95
N LEU A 146 2.25 2.57 -16.17
CA LEU A 146 1.61 1.50 -16.94
C LEU A 146 1.74 0.13 -16.25
N LEU A 147 2.93 -0.17 -15.71
CA LEU A 147 3.16 -1.40 -14.95
C LEU A 147 2.34 -1.43 -13.67
N MET A 148 2.25 -0.29 -12.97
CA MET A 148 1.47 -0.17 -11.73
C MET A 148 -0.03 -0.22 -11.95
N ALA A 149 -0.52 0.32 -13.06
CA ALA A 149 -1.92 0.18 -13.47
C ALA A 149 -2.29 -1.28 -13.78
N SER A 150 -1.33 -2.05 -14.29
CA SER A 150 -1.54 -3.48 -14.60
C SER A 150 -1.46 -4.36 -13.35
N ASN A 151 -0.45 -4.13 -12.50
CA ASN A 151 -0.28 -4.83 -11.24
C ASN A 151 0.48 -3.94 -10.25
N TYR A 152 -0.21 -3.48 -9.20
CA TYR A 152 0.36 -2.61 -8.18
C TYR A 152 1.51 -3.26 -7.38
N THR A 153 1.62 -4.60 -7.41
CA THR A 153 2.73 -5.33 -6.74
C THR A 153 3.99 -5.40 -7.60
N ALA A 154 3.97 -4.89 -8.83
CA ALA A 154 5.12 -4.84 -9.75
C ALA A 154 6.16 -3.76 -9.39
N GLU A 155 6.08 -3.20 -8.18
CA GLU A 155 7.02 -2.23 -7.68
C GLU A 155 8.42 -2.86 -7.60
N GLY A 156 9.39 -2.23 -8.26
CA GLY A 156 10.74 -2.77 -8.36
C GLY A 156 10.95 -3.88 -9.39
N LEU A 157 9.95 -4.20 -10.24
CA LEU A 157 10.11 -5.16 -11.33
C LEU A 157 11.21 -4.73 -12.32
N ILE A 158 11.25 -3.44 -12.64
CA ILE A 158 12.27 -2.85 -13.51
C ILE A 158 13.24 -2.03 -12.67
N ASN A 159 14.53 -2.33 -12.82
CA ASN A 159 15.60 -1.57 -12.17
C ASN A 159 15.75 -0.19 -12.83
N THR A 160 15.77 0.88 -12.02
CA THR A 160 15.93 2.28 -12.45
C THR A 160 17.38 2.68 -12.69
N SER A 161 18.36 1.83 -12.35
CA SER A 161 19.77 2.12 -12.57
C SER A 161 20.08 2.41 -14.04
N HIS A 162 20.94 3.42 -14.22
CA HIS A 162 21.43 3.80 -15.52
C HIS A 162 22.31 2.67 -16.12
N GLY A 163 22.11 2.36 -17.40
CA GLY A 163 22.89 1.35 -18.11
C GLY A 163 22.48 -0.11 -17.88
N HIS A 164 21.48 -0.39 -17.03
CA HIS A 164 20.97 -1.76 -16.86
C HIS A 164 20.44 -2.35 -18.17
N ILE A 165 19.59 -1.59 -18.86
CA ILE A 165 19.01 -1.97 -20.15
C ILE A 165 20.08 -2.09 -21.24
N GLN A 166 21.08 -1.22 -21.22
CA GLN A 166 22.22 -1.28 -22.13
C GLN A 166 23.00 -2.58 -21.93
N LYS A 167 23.30 -2.95 -20.68
CA LYS A 167 23.97 -4.22 -20.34
C LYS A 167 23.15 -5.43 -20.79
N LEU A 168 21.84 -5.43 -20.55
CA LEU A 168 20.96 -6.50 -20.99
C LEU A 168 20.90 -6.63 -22.51
N SER A 169 20.81 -5.50 -23.21
CA SER A 169 20.79 -5.46 -24.67
C SER A 169 22.11 -5.96 -25.26
N SER A 170 23.26 -5.56 -24.67
CA SER A 170 24.58 -6.08 -25.06
C SER A 170 24.69 -7.58 -24.85
N ASN A 171 24.23 -8.10 -23.70
CA ASN A 171 24.23 -9.54 -23.44
C ASN A 171 23.36 -10.30 -24.46
N SER A 172 22.16 -9.78 -24.74
CA SER A 172 21.27 -10.34 -25.76
C SER A 172 21.92 -10.34 -27.14
N TYR A 173 22.60 -9.26 -27.50
CA TYR A 173 23.34 -9.17 -28.77
C TYR A 173 24.40 -10.27 -28.90
N PHE A 174 25.21 -10.52 -27.86
CA PHE A 174 26.23 -11.57 -27.93
C PHE A 174 25.63 -12.96 -28.15
N VAL A 175 24.51 -13.27 -27.49
CA VAL A 175 23.80 -14.53 -27.66
C VAL A 175 23.28 -14.67 -29.09
N HIS A 176 22.59 -13.66 -29.61
CA HIS A 176 22.05 -13.69 -30.97
C HIS A 176 23.16 -13.73 -32.03
N LYS A 177 24.26 -12.99 -31.81
CA LYS A 177 25.46 -13.03 -32.66
C LYS A 177 26.07 -14.44 -32.71
N ASP A 178 26.15 -15.15 -31.58
CA ASP A 178 26.64 -16.53 -31.54
C ASP A 178 25.75 -17.50 -32.32
N ILE A 179 24.43 -17.36 -32.17
CA ILE A 179 23.45 -18.14 -32.92
C ILE A 179 23.60 -17.90 -34.43
N LEU A 180 23.67 -16.62 -34.85
CA LEU A 180 23.87 -16.26 -36.25
C LEU A 180 25.20 -16.76 -36.79
N ARG A 181 26.29 -16.63 -36.02
CA ARG A 181 27.61 -17.14 -36.38
C ARG A 181 27.57 -18.63 -36.70
N LYS A 182 26.97 -19.43 -35.80
CA LYS A 182 26.83 -20.88 -35.99
C LYS A 182 26.02 -21.19 -37.25
N LYS A 183 24.89 -20.51 -37.46
CA LYS A 183 24.04 -20.70 -38.66
C LYS A 183 24.78 -20.37 -39.95
N LEU A 184 25.51 -19.26 -39.98
CA LEU A 184 26.31 -18.83 -41.13
C LEU A 184 27.46 -19.81 -41.41
N GLN A 185 28.12 -20.33 -40.37
CA GLN A 185 29.18 -21.32 -40.51
C GLN A 185 28.68 -22.67 -41.02
N SER A 186 27.46 -23.06 -40.66
CA SER A 186 26.82 -24.27 -41.16
C SER A 186 26.14 -24.11 -42.52
N ALA A 187 26.11 -22.90 -43.09
CA ALA A 187 25.39 -22.64 -44.33
C ALA A 187 26.09 -23.33 -45.52
N PRO A 188 25.39 -24.18 -46.29
CA PRO A 188 25.99 -24.85 -47.46
C PRO A 188 26.12 -23.91 -48.67
N ALA A 189 25.47 -22.74 -48.63
CA ALA A 189 25.45 -21.77 -49.72
C ALA A 189 26.60 -20.77 -49.62
N LYS A 190 27.04 -20.23 -50.76
CA LYS A 190 28.00 -19.11 -50.79
C LYS A 190 27.34 -17.86 -50.21
N LEU A 191 28.01 -17.23 -49.24
CA LEU A 191 27.58 -15.97 -48.64
C LEU A 191 28.02 -14.81 -49.53
N HIS A 192 27.08 -13.97 -49.95
CA HIS A 192 27.36 -12.72 -50.64
C HIS A 192 27.29 -11.58 -49.62
N LEU A 193 28.35 -10.78 -49.53
CA LEU A 193 28.41 -9.60 -48.67
C LEU A 193 28.46 -8.36 -49.57
N SER A 194 27.61 -7.37 -49.28
CA SER A 194 27.65 -6.04 -49.89
C SER A 194 28.21 -5.07 -48.87
N ALA A 195 29.02 -4.12 -49.31
CA ALA A 195 29.55 -3.08 -48.44
C ALA A 195 29.24 -1.71 -49.04
N ASP A 196 28.73 -0.81 -48.20
CA ASP A 196 28.30 0.53 -48.59
C ASP A 196 29.14 1.56 -47.83
N VAL A 197 29.60 2.60 -48.55
CA VAL A 197 30.36 3.72 -47.98
C VAL A 197 29.62 5.01 -48.27
N TRP A 198 29.34 5.81 -47.26
CA TRP A 198 28.75 7.14 -47.44
C TRP A 198 29.36 8.17 -46.48
N SER A 199 29.39 9.42 -46.92
CA SER A 199 29.80 10.56 -46.10
C SER A 199 28.58 11.30 -45.59
N ALA A 200 28.58 11.65 -44.31
CA ALA A 200 27.55 12.50 -43.73
C ALA A 200 28.00 13.96 -43.63
N PRO A 201 27.05 14.92 -43.54
CA PRO A 201 27.34 16.35 -43.45
C PRO A 201 28.20 16.74 -42.23
N ASN A 202 28.32 15.87 -41.22
CA ASN A 202 29.15 16.08 -40.04
C ASN A 202 30.62 15.65 -40.24
N HIS A 203 31.08 15.54 -41.49
CA HIS A 203 32.43 15.09 -41.89
C HIS A 203 32.80 13.69 -41.36
N LYS A 204 31.81 12.85 -41.06
CA LYS A 204 32.05 11.45 -40.70
C LYS A 204 31.77 10.55 -41.90
N ALA A 205 32.70 9.66 -42.19
CA ALA A 205 32.50 8.54 -43.10
C ALA A 205 31.84 7.38 -42.36
N PHE A 206 30.86 6.75 -42.98
CA PHE A 206 30.18 5.57 -42.49
C PHE A 206 30.48 4.40 -43.43
N PHE A 207 30.68 3.24 -42.82
CA PHE A 207 30.92 1.99 -43.50
C PHE A 207 29.88 0.97 -43.03
N GLY A 208 28.98 0.57 -43.94
CA GLY A 208 28.03 -0.51 -43.73
C GLY A 208 28.55 -1.79 -44.36
N ILE A 209 28.43 -2.91 -43.64
CA ILE A 209 28.67 -4.27 -44.12
C ILE A 209 27.45 -5.11 -43.74
#